data_AF-A0A139NFE5-F1
#
_entry.id   AF-A0A139NFE5-F1
#
_cell.length_a   1.000
_cell.length_b   1.000
_cell.length_c   1.000
_cell.angle_alpha   90.00
_cell.angle_beta   90.00
_cell.angle_gamma   90.00
#
_symmetry.space_group_name_H-M   'P 1'
#
loop_
_entity.id
_entity.type
_entity.pdbx_description
1 polymer ?
#
loop_
_entity_poly.entity_id
_entity_poly.type
_entity_poly.pdbx_seq_one_letter_code
_entity_poly.pdbx_strand_id
1 'polypeptide(L)'
;MFGGNLFDALGAGVATFFAFAFSLIVQRFIHIPFVTAFAGAFVFGLIAQFWAHHLNLNSSAELIIAGSVMPFVPGIALTNSVRDIMTNHINSGMSKMFESLLITLALGAGTSVALLLIN
;
A
#
# COMPACT_ATOMS: atom_id res chain seq x y z
N MET A 1 17.44 -2.40 -10.12
CA MET A 1 16.58 -2.02 -11.27
C MET A 1 15.96 -0.63 -11.09
N PHE A 2 15.72 -0.14 -9.87
CA PHE A 2 15.15 1.20 -9.62
C PHE A 2 16.16 2.31 -9.25
N GLY A 3 17.48 2.07 -9.34
CA GLY A 3 18.49 3.11 -9.04
C GLY A 3 18.56 3.61 -7.59
N GLY A 4 17.85 2.96 -6.67
CA GLY A 4 17.77 3.37 -5.25
C GLY A 4 18.99 3.00 -4.41
N ASN A 5 19.24 3.80 -3.39
CA ASN A 5 20.31 3.59 -2.42
C ASN A 5 19.93 2.52 -1.38
N LEU A 6 20.92 1.92 -0.71
CA LEU A 6 20.69 0.99 0.40
C LEU A 6 19.85 1.63 1.53
N PHE A 7 19.97 2.95 1.70
CA PHE A 7 19.16 3.74 2.61
C PHE A 7 17.68 3.78 2.23
N ASP A 8 17.34 3.74 0.94
CA ASP A 8 15.95 3.68 0.47
C ASP A 8 15.33 2.31 0.77
N ALA A 9 16.13 1.25 0.63
CA ALA A 9 15.70 -0.10 0.97
C ALA A 9 15.45 -0.27 2.48
N LEU A 10 16.33 0.30 3.32
CA LEU A 10 16.12 0.35 4.76
C LEU A 10 14.90 1.20 5.13
N GLY A 11 14.75 2.37 4.52
CA GLY A 11 13.58 3.23 4.69
C GLY A 11 12.28 2.51 4.33
N ALA A 12 12.26 1.78 3.20
CA ALA A 12 11.11 0.99 2.78
C ALA A 12 10.81 -0.15 3.75
N GLY A 13 11.84 -0.84 4.25
CA GLY A 13 11.68 -1.90 5.25
C GLY A 13 11.04 -1.37 6.54
N VAL A 14 11.55 -0.25 7.05
CA VAL A 14 11.04 0.39 8.26
C VAL A 14 9.61 0.91 8.05
N ALA A 15 9.37 1.64 6.94
CA ALA A 15 8.05 2.16 6.59
C ALA A 15 7.01 1.05 6.46
N THR A 16 7.36 -0.04 5.78
CA THR A 16 6.49 -1.21 5.62
C THR A 16 6.22 -1.89 6.96
N PHE A 17 7.24 -2.05 7.82
CA PHE A 17 7.06 -2.69 9.12
C PHE A 17 6.06 -1.93 9.99
N PHE A 18 6.21 -0.60 10.09
CA PHE A 18 5.29 0.25 10.85
C PHE A 18 3.90 0.31 10.21
N ALA A 19 3.82 0.46 8.89
CA ALA A 19 2.54 0.48 8.18
C ALA A 19 1.78 -0.84 8.31
N PHE A 20 2.47 -1.97 8.26
CA PHE A 20 1.89 -3.30 8.41
C PHE A 20 1.38 -3.54 9.84
N ALA A 21 2.18 -3.16 10.86
CA ALA A 21 1.74 -3.21 12.25
C ALA A 21 0.51 -2.33 12.49
N PHE A 22 0.49 -1.12 11.93
CA PHE A 22 -0.66 -0.22 12.01
C PHE A 22 -1.88 -0.79 11.28
N SER A 23 -1.71 -1.32 10.06
CA SER A 23 -2.82 -1.91 9.31
C SER A 23 -3.43 -3.11 10.03
N LEU A 24 -2.63 -3.93 10.73
CA LEU A 24 -3.11 -5.03 11.56
C LEU A 24 -4.00 -4.55 12.71
N ILE A 25 -3.60 -3.47 13.37
CA ILE A 25 -4.40 -2.85 14.45
C ILE A 25 -5.71 -2.34 13.87
N VAL A 26 -5.68 -1.59 12.78
CA VAL A 26 -6.89 -1.06 12.12
C VAL A 26 -7.79 -2.19 11.66
N GLN A 27 -7.23 -3.29 11.14
CA GLN A 27 -7.99 -4.45 10.70
C GLN A 27 -8.78 -5.08 11.84
N ARG A 28 -8.19 -5.14 13.04
CA ARG A 28 -8.85 -5.66 14.23
C ARG A 28 -10.04 -4.81 14.68
N PHE A 29 -10.04 -3.51 14.42
CA PHE A 29 -11.14 -2.63 14.80
C PHE A 29 -12.20 -2.51 13.71
N ILE A 30 -11.79 -2.27 12.46
CA ILE A 30 -12.70 -1.85 11.39
C ILE A 30 -13.19 -3.04 10.54
N HIS A 31 -12.46 -4.16 10.50
CA HIS A 31 -12.78 -5.37 9.70
C HIS A 31 -13.07 -5.14 8.20
N ILE A 32 -12.73 -3.96 7.66
CA ILE A 32 -12.97 -3.60 6.26
C ILE A 32 -11.61 -3.42 5.55
N PRO A 33 -11.30 -4.25 4.54
CA PRO A 33 -9.96 -4.33 3.95
C PRO A 33 -9.54 -3.07 3.18
N PHE A 34 -10.49 -2.33 2.58
CA PHE A 34 -10.15 -1.06 1.94
C PHE A 34 -9.69 0.00 2.95
N VAL A 35 -10.29 0.04 4.15
CA VAL A 35 -9.93 1.02 5.19
C VAL A 35 -8.56 0.70 5.75
N THR A 36 -8.27 -0.59 5.96
CA THR A 36 -6.96 -1.03 6.43
C THR A 36 -5.85 -0.72 5.43
N ALA A 37 -6.16 -0.87 4.14
CA ALA A 37 -5.23 -0.52 3.06
C ALA A 37 -5.00 0.99 3.00
N PHE A 38 -6.06 1.81 3.08
CA PHE A 38 -5.93 3.27 3.16
C PHE A 38 -5.05 3.70 4.34
N ALA A 39 -5.31 3.14 5.52
CA ALA A 39 -4.57 3.42 6.74
C ALA A 39 -3.09 3.03 6.62
N GLY A 40 -2.80 1.86 6.06
CA GLY A 40 -1.42 1.42 5.78
C GLY A 40 -0.72 2.35 4.79
N ALA A 41 -1.40 2.72 3.70
CA ALA A 41 -0.89 3.65 2.69
C ALA A 41 -0.58 5.04 3.20
N PHE A 42 -1.46 5.55 4.06
CA PHE A 42 -1.23 6.81 4.73
C PHE A 42 0.03 6.74 5.60
N VAL A 43 0.20 5.68 6.40
CA VAL A 43 1.36 5.54 7.31
C VAL A 43 2.67 5.36 6.56
N PHE A 44 2.79 4.42 5.61
CA PHE A 44 4.06 4.29 4.90
C PHE A 44 4.37 5.52 4.04
N GLY A 45 3.34 6.21 3.51
CA GLY A 45 3.52 7.45 2.73
C GLY A 45 4.10 8.57 3.58
N LEU A 46 3.59 8.75 4.80
CA LEU A 46 4.12 9.72 5.76
C LEU A 46 5.56 9.39 6.17
N ILE A 47 5.86 8.12 6.47
CA ILE A 47 7.21 7.70 6.86
C ILE A 47 8.19 7.89 5.70
N ALA A 48 7.79 7.54 4.48
CA ALA A 48 8.63 7.70 3.29
C ALA A 48 9.00 9.17 3.04
N GLN A 49 8.04 10.08 3.17
CA GLN A 49 8.28 11.51 3.05
C GLN A 49 9.14 12.06 4.18
N PHE A 50 8.87 11.67 5.42
CA PHE A 50 9.68 12.07 6.56
C PHE A 50 11.14 11.62 6.40
N TRP A 51 11.35 10.39 5.91
CA TRP A 51 12.67 9.83 5.65
C TRP A 51 13.41 10.61 4.54
N ALA A 52 12.72 10.90 3.43
CA ALA A 52 13.30 11.65 2.33
C ALA A 52 13.69 13.10 2.72
N HIS A 53 12.94 13.73 3.63
CA HIS A 53 13.19 15.12 4.03
C HIS A 53 14.26 15.27 5.13
N HIS A 54 14.38 14.30 6.06
CA HIS A 54 15.34 14.38 7.17
C HIS A 54 16.70 13.76 6.83
N LEU A 55 16.71 12.79 5.92
CA LEU A 55 17.94 12.12 5.51
C LEU A 55 18.38 12.74 4.18
N ASN A 56 19.27 13.74 4.24
CA ASN A 56 19.94 14.44 3.12
C ASN A 56 20.73 13.52 2.15
N LEU A 57 20.46 12.22 2.12
CA LEU A 57 21.16 11.18 1.39
C LEU A 57 20.49 10.83 0.05
N ASN A 58 20.13 11.84 -0.76
CA ASN A 58 19.69 11.65 -2.14
C ASN A 58 18.64 10.52 -2.31
N SER A 59 17.77 10.41 -1.30
CA SER A 59 16.78 9.34 -1.14
C SER A 59 15.46 9.77 -1.76
N SER A 60 14.89 8.94 -2.62
CA SER A 60 13.63 9.26 -3.29
C SER A 60 12.46 8.69 -2.52
N ALA A 61 11.55 9.56 -2.04
CA ALA A 61 10.29 9.14 -1.41
C ALA A 61 9.48 8.18 -2.30
N GLU A 62 9.50 8.39 -3.62
CA GLU A 62 8.84 7.53 -4.60
C GLU A 62 9.35 6.08 -4.56
N LEU A 63 10.66 5.87 -4.37
CA LEU A 63 11.26 4.53 -4.30
C LEU A 63 10.84 3.80 -3.02
N ILE A 64 10.82 4.54 -1.91
CA ILE A 64 10.39 4.01 -0.61
C ILE A 64 8.90 3.65 -0.65
N ILE A 65 8.07 4.51 -1.23
CA ILE A 65 6.63 4.27 -1.43
C ILE A 65 6.43 3.06 -2.33
N ALA A 66 7.10 2.99 -3.48
CA ALA A 66 6.98 1.87 -4.42
C ALA A 66 7.33 0.53 -3.77
N GLY A 67 8.40 0.48 -2.95
CA GLY A 67 8.76 -0.71 -2.18
C GLY A 67 7.74 -1.06 -1.10
N SER A 68 7.20 -0.05 -0.41
CA SER A 68 6.27 -0.25 0.70
C SER A 68 4.85 -0.61 0.27
N VAL A 69 4.43 -0.24 -0.95
CA VAL A 69 3.12 -0.54 -1.51
C VAL A 69 2.98 -2.03 -1.84
N MET A 70 4.05 -2.70 -2.31
CA MET A 70 3.98 -4.05 -2.89
C MET A 70 3.25 -5.11 -2.04
N PRO A 71 3.46 -5.22 -0.71
CA PRO A 71 2.76 -6.20 0.12
C PRO A 71 1.26 -5.97 0.24
N PHE A 72 0.81 -4.73 0.04
CA PHE A 72 -0.59 -4.34 0.19
C PHE A 72 -1.40 -4.51 -1.10
N VAL A 73 -0.75 -4.65 -2.25
CA VAL A 73 -1.43 -4.76 -3.54
C VAL A 73 -2.13 -6.11 -3.65
N PRO A 74 -3.46 -6.16 -3.83
CA PRO A 74 -4.23 -7.40 -3.89
C PRO A 74 -4.15 -8.06 -5.29
N GLY A 75 -2.94 -8.23 -5.83
CA GLY A 75 -2.73 -8.75 -7.19
C GLY A 75 -3.26 -10.17 -7.38
N ILE A 76 -2.99 -11.07 -6.43
CA ILE A 76 -3.47 -12.45 -6.46
C ILE A 76 -5.00 -12.50 -6.34
N ALA A 77 -5.60 -11.63 -5.52
CA ALA A 77 -7.05 -11.56 -5.36
C ALA A 77 -7.73 -11.11 -6.68
N LEU A 78 -7.13 -10.14 -7.38
CA LEU A 78 -7.60 -9.69 -8.70
C LEU A 78 -7.44 -10.79 -9.76
N THR A 79 -6.31 -11.49 -9.81
CA THR A 79 -6.16 -12.62 -10.75
C THR A 79 -7.16 -13.74 -10.46
N ASN A 80 -7.37 -14.04 -9.18
CA ASN A 80 -8.35 -15.03 -8.75
C ASN A 80 -9.78 -14.60 -9.05
N SER A 81 -10.13 -13.31 -8.94
CA SER A 81 -11.47 -12.83 -9.27
C SER A 81 -11.78 -13.01 -10.76
N VAL A 82 -10.81 -12.73 -11.64
CA VAL A 82 -10.96 -12.96 -13.08
C VAL A 82 -11.12 -14.46 -13.37
N ARG A 83 -10.34 -15.31 -12.71
CA ARG A 83 -10.48 -16.78 -12.82
C ARG A 83 -11.86 -17.27 -12.36
N ASP A 84 -12.36 -16.76 -11.24
CA ASP A 84 -13.68 -17.12 -10.71
C ASP A 84 -14.78 -16.75 -11.71
N ILE A 85 -14.69 -15.58 -12.37
CA ILE A 85 -15.61 -15.18 -13.44
C ILE A 85 -15.54 -16.16 -14.63
N MET A 86 -14.34 -16.54 -15.07
CA MET A 86 -14.15 -17.49 -16.18
C MET A 86 -14.64 -18.91 -15.88
N THR A 87 -14.71 -19.29 -14.60
CA THR A 87 -15.15 -20.61 -14.14
C THR A 87 -16.64 -20.66 -13.73
N ASN A 88 -17.42 -19.66 -14.16
CA ASN A 88 -18.85 -19.49 -13.84
C ASN A 88 -19.16 -19.19 -12.35
N HIS A 89 -18.16 -18.82 -11.56
CA HIS A 89 -18.34 -18.29 -10.20
C HIS A 89 -18.41 -16.76 -10.21
N ILE A 90 -19.39 -16.23 -10.96
CA ILE A 90 -19.55 -14.78 -11.21
C ILE A 90 -19.81 -13.96 -9.94
N ASN A 91 -20.61 -14.45 -8.99
CA ASN A 91 -20.92 -13.68 -7.77
C ASN A 91 -19.68 -13.50 -6.87
N SER A 92 -18.88 -14.55 -6.69
CA SER A 92 -17.65 -14.47 -5.91
C SER A 92 -16.56 -13.70 -6.66
N GLY A 93 -16.47 -13.88 -7.97
CA GLY A 93 -15.55 -13.15 -8.84
C GLY A 93 -15.82 -11.64 -8.81
N MET A 94 -17.06 -11.20 -9.02
CA MET A 94 -17.43 -9.79 -8.98
C MET A 94 -17.16 -9.16 -7.61
N SER A 95 -17.49 -9.86 -6.51
CA SER A 95 -17.26 -9.34 -5.15
C SER A 95 -15.78 -9.11 -4.87
N LYS A 96 -14.91 -10.10 -5.16
CA LYS A 96 -13.46 -9.99 -4.99
C LYS A 96 -12.83 -8.94 -5.91
N MET A 97 -13.36 -8.80 -7.13
CA MET A 97 -12.89 -7.79 -8.09
C MET A 97 -13.15 -6.38 -7.56
N PHE A 98 -14.37 -6.11 -7.09
CA PHE A 98 -14.70 -4.82 -6.48
C PHE A 98 -13.88 -4.56 -5.21
N GLU A 99 -13.72 -5.57 -4.36
CA GLU A 99 -12.88 -5.44 -3.16
C GLU A 99 -11.43 -5.06 -3.51
N SER A 100 -10.82 -5.78 -4.47
CA SER A 100 -9.44 -5.52 -4.93
C SER A 100 -9.30 -4.14 -5.57
N LEU A 101 -10.30 -3.70 -6.32
CA LEU A 101 -10.36 -2.35 -6.91
C LEU A 101 -10.44 -1.28 -5.83
N LEU A 102 -11.34 -1.43 -4.85
CA LEU A 102 -11.47 -0.48 -3.74
C LEU A 102 -10.20 -0.40 -2.91
N ILE A 103 -9.53 -1.53 -2.64
CA ILE A 103 -8.24 -1.55 -1.96
C ILE A 103 -7.19 -0.79 -2.77
N THR A 104 -7.10 -1.02 -4.07
CA THR A 104 -6.11 -0.35 -4.93
C THR A 104 -6.35 1.15 -4.99
N LEU A 105 -7.60 1.58 -5.11
CA LEU A 105 -7.99 3.00 -5.04
C LEU A 105 -7.68 3.60 -3.66
N ALA A 106 -7.97 2.87 -2.59
CA ALA A 106 -7.67 3.28 -1.22
C ALA A 106 -6.15 3.44 -0.97
N LEU A 107 -5.32 2.56 -1.53
CA LEU A 107 -3.86 2.69 -1.48
C LEU A 107 -3.41 3.98 -2.18
N GLY A 108 -3.90 4.24 -3.39
CA GLY A 108 -3.59 5.46 -4.13
C GLY A 108 -4.05 6.72 -3.39
N ALA A 109 -5.28 6.71 -2.85
CA ALA A 109 -5.79 7.84 -2.08
C ALA A 109 -4.96 8.07 -0.80
N GLY A 110 -4.62 7.02 -0.06
CA GLY A 110 -3.84 7.12 1.18
C GLY A 110 -2.45 7.70 0.94
N THR A 111 -1.76 7.27 -0.11
CA THR A 111 -0.45 7.84 -0.48
C THR A 111 -0.55 9.27 -0.95
N SER A 112 -1.53 9.62 -1.80
CA SER A 112 -1.75 10.99 -2.24
C SER A 112 -2.04 11.95 -1.09
N VAL A 113 -2.85 11.53 -0.12
CA VAL A 113 -3.14 12.35 1.07
C VAL A 113 -1.88 12.55 1.91
N ALA A 114 -1.06 11.51 2.10
CA ALA A 114 0.21 11.64 2.81
C ALA A 114 1.18 12.59 2.09
N LEU A 115 1.23 12.55 0.76
CA LEU A 115 2.04 13.45 -0.07
C LEU A 115 1.59 14.91 0.10
N LEU A 116 0.29 15.18 0.01
CA LEU A 116 -0.28 16.53 0.15
C LEU A 116 -0.07 17.15 1.53
N LEU A 117 0.09 16.33 2.57
CA LEU A 117 0.23 16.80 3.96
C LEU A 117 1.64 17.31 4.29
N ILE A 118 2.66 16.84 3.58
CA ILE A 118 4.08 17.14 3.84
C ILE A 118 4.69 18.06 2.77
N ASN A 119 4.02 18.25 1.64
CA ASN A 119 4.46 19.12 0.53
C ASN A 119 4.05 20.58 0.76
#